data_AF-A0A257SN97-F1
#
_entry.id   AF-A0A257SN97-F1
#
_cell.length_a   1.000
_cell.length_b   1.000
_cell.length_c   1.000
_cell.angle_alpha   90.00
_cell.angle_beta   90.00
_cell.angle_gamma   90.00
#
_symmetry.space_group_name_H-M   'P 1'
#
loop_
_entity.id
_entity.type
_entity.pdbx_description
1 polymer ?
#
loop_
_entity_poly.entity_id
_entity_poly.type
_entity_poly.pdbx_seq_one_letter_code
_entity_poly.pdbx_strand_id
1 'polypeptide(L)' 'MAEAKLFEMALGIEAPWYVRDMAFDAKARTLTIAVDFTPGSRFGHPEVAGEHPVHSKVTRI' A
#
# COMPACT_ATOMS: atom_id res chain seq x y z
N MET A 1 10.80 1.10 -10.80
CA MET A 1 9.45 0.88 -11.35
C MET A 1 9.14 -0.61 -11.52
N ALA A 2 10.09 -1.44 -11.96
CA ALA A 2 9.86 -2.88 -12.11
C ALA A 2 9.79 -3.63 -10.75
N GLU A 3 10.61 -3.25 -9.76
CA GLU A 3 10.62 -3.97 -8.47
C GLU A 3 9.32 -3.76 -7.68
N ALA A 4 8.81 -2.53 -7.61
CA ALA A 4 7.57 -2.24 -6.89
C ALA A 4 6.40 -3.09 -7.44
N LYS A 5 6.27 -3.20 -8.76
CA LYS A 5 5.27 -4.03 -9.44
C LYS A 5 5.43 -5.52 -9.11
N LEU A 6 6.67 -6.01 -9.07
CA LEU A 6 6.96 -7.40 -8.68
C LEU A 6 6.50 -7.68 -7.26
N PHE A 7 6.81 -6.80 -6.31
CA PHE A 7 6.38 -6.97 -4.92
C PHE A 7 4.87 -6.79 -4.75
N GLU A 8 4.23 -5.89 -5.50
CA GLU A 8 2.77 -5.80 -5.54
C GLU A 8 2.16 -7.14 -5.95
N MET A 9 2.66 -7.75 -7.03
CA MET A 9 2.19 -9.06 -7.48
C MET A 9 2.49 -10.18 -6.48
N ALA A 10 3.70 -10.20 -5.92
CA ALA A 10 4.12 -11.26 -4.99
C ALA A 10 3.36 -11.20 -3.66
N LEU A 11 2.94 -10.01 -3.22
CA LEU A 11 2.21 -9.78 -1.98
C LEU A 11 0.69 -9.70 -2.18
N GLY A 12 0.21 -9.75 -3.42
CA GLY A 12 -1.22 -9.60 -3.75
C GLY A 12 -1.76 -8.19 -3.45
N ILE A 13 -0.91 -7.16 -3.58
CA ILE A 13 -1.34 -5.77 -3.44
C ILE A 13 -1.95 -5.32 -4.75
N GLU A 14 -3.21 -4.89 -4.68
CA GLU A 14 -3.99 -4.44 -5.82
C GLU A 14 -4.51 -3.02 -5.60
N ALA A 15 -4.85 -2.35 -6.70
CA ALA A 15 -5.43 -1.02 -6.65
C ALA A 15 -6.68 -1.02 -5.74
N PRO A 16 -6.86 0.00 -4.90
CA PRO A 16 -6.14 1.27 -4.89
C PRO A 16 -4.83 1.30 -4.07
N TRP A 17 -4.44 0.17 -3.48
CA TRP A 17 -3.16 0.03 -2.78
C TRP A 17 -2.00 -0.09 -3.76
N TYR A 18 -0.82 0.38 -3.36
CA TYR A 18 0.41 0.29 -4.12
C TYR A 18 1.63 0.27 -3.19
N VAL A 19 2.76 -0.24 -3.69
CA VAL A 19 4.03 -0.17 -2.97
C VAL A 19 4.64 1.21 -3.17
N ARG A 20 4.71 2.00 -2.09
CA ARG A 20 5.25 3.37 -2.10
C ARG A 20 6.77 3.39 -2.05
N ASP A 21 7.37 2.57 -1.18
CA ASP A 21 8.82 2.56 -0.97
C ASP A 21 9.32 1.22 -0.41
N MET A 22 10.61 0.96 -0.54
CA MET A 22 11.26 -0.27 -0.07
C MET A 22 12.66 0.03 0.45
N ALA A 23 12.97 -0.46 1.66
CA ALA A 23 14.26 -0.28 2.30
C ALA A 23 14.82 -1.64 2.76
N PHE A 24 15.98 -2.01 2.23
CA PHE A 24 16.69 -3.22 2.65
C PHE A 24 17.85 -2.88 3.60
N ASP A 25 17.80 -3.43 4.81
CA ASP A 25 18.92 -3.41 5.74
C ASP A 25 19.63 -4.77 5.70
N ALA A 26 20.80 -4.79 5.05
CA ALA A 26 21.59 -6.01 4.90
C ALA A 26 22.19 -6.52 6.21
N LYS A 27 22.46 -5.63 7.18
CA LYS A 27 23.00 -6.01 8.50
C LYS A 27 21.91 -6.65 9.34
N ALA A 28 20.72 -6.08 9.33
CA ALA A 28 19.55 -6.64 10.01
C ALA A 28 18.93 -7.83 9.24
N ARG A 29 19.25 -7.97 7.95
CA ARG A 29 18.63 -8.92 7.01
C ARG A 29 17.11 -8.70 6.91
N THR A 30 16.71 -7.43 6.87
CA THR A 30 15.30 -7.03 6.87
C THR A 30 14.99 -6.22 5.62
N LEU A 31 13.88 -6.56 4.95
CA LEU A 31 13.29 -5.75 3.89
C LEU A 31 12.00 -5.10 4.42
N THR A 32 11.99 -3.78 4.49
CA THR A 32 10.82 -2.98 4.88
C THR A 32 10.12 -2.51 3.61
N ILE A 33 8.83 -2.81 3.47
CA ILE A 33 8.01 -2.40 2.33
C ILE A 33 6.94 -1.45 2.85
N ALA A 34 6.95 -0.21 2.37
CA ALA A 34 5.93 0.78 2.67
C ALA A 34 4.81 0.68 1.64
N VAL A 35 3.61 0.34 2.11
CA VAL A 35 2.39 0.25 1.30
C VAL A 35 1.52 1.47 1.57
N ASP A 36 0.93 2.04 0.51
CA ASP A 36 0.06 3.20 0.59
C ASP A 36 -1.11 3.07 -0.39
N PHE A 37 -2.05 4.01 -0.38
CA PHE A 37 -3.18 4.05 -1.29
C PHE A 37 -3.37 5.44 -1.88
N THR A 38 -4.06 5.50 -3.03
CA THR A 38 -4.27 6.79 -3.70
C THR A 38 -5.24 7.66 -2.87
N PRO A 39 -4.94 8.94 -2.58
CA PRO A 39 -5.87 9.80 -1.85
C PRO A 39 -7.24 9.86 -2.53
N GLY A 40 -8.31 9.82 -1.73
CA GLY A 40 -9.69 9.78 -2.22
C GLY A 40 -10.16 8.40 -2.69
N SER A 41 -9.34 7.35 -2.53
CA SER A 41 -9.77 5.97 -2.77
C SER A 41 -10.94 5.58 -1.88
N ARG A 42 -11.81 4.73 -2.43
CA ARG A 42 -12.93 4.14 -1.72
C ARG A 42 -12.67 2.65 -1.55
N PHE A 43 -13.16 2.11 -0.45
CA PHE A 43 -12.93 0.71 -0.08
C PHE A 43 -14.25 0.05 0.24
N GLY A 44 -14.39 -1.22 -0.14
CA GLY A 44 -15.50 -2.05 0.31
C GLY A 44 -15.45 -2.24 1.82
N HIS A 45 -16.61 -2.21 2.47
CA HIS A 45 -16.74 -2.54 3.89
C HIS A 45 -17.38 -3.93 4.02
N PRO A 46 -16.83 -4.85 4.83
CA PRO A 46 -17.34 -6.22 4.90
C PRO A 46 -18.79 -6.30 5.42
N GLU A 47 -19.21 -5.32 6.21
CA GLU A 47 -20.55 -5.29 6.83
C GLU A 47 -21.54 -4.36 6.11
N VAL A 48 -21.06 -3.55 5.15
CA VAL A 48 -21.89 -2.52 4.49
C VAL A 48 -21.65 -2.57 2.99
N ALA A 49 -22.73 -2.75 2.22
CA ALA A 49 -22.66 -2.77 0.77
C ALA A 49 -22.28 -1.39 0.20
N GLY A 50 -21.31 -1.40 -0.73
CA GLY A 50 -20.82 -0.21 -1.41
C GLY A 50 -19.36 0.11 -1.08
N GLU A 51 -18.80 1.06 -1.81
CA GLU A 51 -17.47 1.57 -1.52
C GLU A 51 -17.56 2.85 -0.67
N HIS A 52 -16.77 2.92 0.39
CA HIS A 52 -16.79 3.99 1.37
C HIS A 52 -15.47 4.77 1.37
N PRO A 53 -15.51 6.11 1.56
CA PRO A 53 -14.29 6.90 1.63
C PRO A 53 -13.54 6.59 2.94
N VAL A 54 -12.22 6.39 2.84
CA VAL A 54 -11.36 6.26 4.01
C VAL A 54 -10.74 7.63 4.32
N HIS A 55 -10.75 8.00 5.60
CA HIS A 55 -10.17 9.27 6.05
C HIS A 55 -8.64 9.16 6.09
N SER A 56 -7.95 9.63 5.05
CA SER A 56 -6.49 9.70 5.04
C SER A 56 -6.00 10.94 5.78
N LYS A 57 -5.27 10.78 6.89
CA LYS A 57 -4.42 11.86 7.41
C LYS A 57 -3.09 11.79 6.68
N VAL A 58 -2.87 12.70 5.73
CA VAL A 58 -1.57 12.82 5.06
C VAL A 58 -0.58 13.34 6.10
N THR A 59 0.23 12.46 6.69
CA THR A 59 1.36 12.86 7.52
C THR A 59 2.45 13.36 6.58
N ARG A 60 2.58 14.69 6.44
CA ARG A 60 3.76 15.31 5.84
C ARG A 60 4.90 15.22 6.86
N ILE A 61 5.97 14.52 6.49
CA ILE A 61 7.23 14.49 7.23
C ILE A 61 8.12 15.63 6.74
#